data_AF-A0A380BI31-F1
#
_entry.id   AF-A0A380BI31-F1
#
_cell.length_a   1.000
_cell.length_b   1.000
_cell.length_c   1.000
_cell.angle_alpha   90.00
_cell.angle_beta   90.00
_cell.angle_gamma   90.00
#
_symmetry.space_group_name_H-M   'P 1'
#
loop_
_entity.id
_entity.type
_entity.pdbx_description
1 polymer ?
#
loop_
_entity_poly.entity_id
_entity_poly.type
_entity_poly.pdbx_seq_one_letter_code
_entity_poly.pdbx_strand_id
1 'polypeptide(L)' 'MKQKYFKYVNTLFVVIPMTLIMAIVGLMRTYGFGEDWFFKFLKSWTTMLPVAYMAAFIIIPNARKIAEKLLIKE' A
#
# COMPACT_ATOMS: atom_id res chain seq x y z
N MET A 1 -6.34 13.36 23.47
CA MET A 1 -5.65 13.70 22.21
C MET A 1 -6.32 13.01 21.03
N LYS A 2 -6.39 13.69 19.88
CA LYS A 2 -7.35 13.47 18.77
C LYS A 2 -7.21 12.10 18.07
N GLN A 3 -8.05 11.13 18.42
CA GLN A 3 -8.12 9.78 17.81
C GLN A 3 -8.39 9.76 16.28
N LYS A 4 -8.82 10.89 15.69
CA LYS A 4 -9.19 10.98 14.27
C LYS A 4 -7.99 10.85 13.30
N TYR A 5 -6.77 11.20 13.74
CA TYR A 5 -5.56 11.13 12.89
C TYR A 5 -4.85 9.78 12.96
N PHE A 6 -5.04 9.00 14.03
CA PHE A 6 -4.42 7.68 14.19
C PHE A 6 -4.79 6.73 13.05
N LYS A 7 -6.02 6.82 12.51
CA LYS A 7 -6.47 5.98 11.41
C LYS A 7 -5.69 6.26 10.12
N TYR A 8 -5.43 7.53 9.82
CA TYR A 8 -4.64 7.95 8.66
C TYR A 8 -3.17 7.56 8.83
N VAL A 9 -2.60 7.76 10.01
CA VAL A 9 -1.21 7.38 10.32
C VAL A 9 -1.03 5.86 10.19
N ASN A 10 -1.91 5.04 10.75
CA ASN A 10 -1.85 3.59 10.58
C ASN A 10 -1.96 3.16 9.11
N THR A 11 -2.85 3.79 8.33
CA THR A 11 -2.95 3.52 6.89
C THR A 11 -1.65 3.87 6.17
N LEU A 12 -1.03 5.01 6.48
CA LEU A 12 0.25 5.40 5.90
C LEU A 12 1.34 4.37 6.22
N PHE A 13 1.44 3.95 7.48
CA PHE A 13 2.44 2.99 7.94
C PHE A 13 2.23 1.56 7.40
N VAL A 14 1.01 1.17 7.06
CA VAL A 14 0.73 -0.17 6.48
C VAL A 14 0.94 -0.19 4.97
N VAL A 15 0.56 0.89 4.27
CA VAL A 15 0.66 0.97 2.80
C VAL A 15 2.12 1.05 2.34
N ILE A 16 2.99 1.75 3.08
CA ILE A 16 4.42 1.87 2.75
C ILE A 16 5.14 0.50 2.66
N PRO A 17 5.14 -0.37 3.70
CA PRO A 17 5.80 -1.67 3.64
C PRO A 17 5.15 -2.60 2.62
N MET A 18 3.81 -2.56 2.47
CA MET A 18 3.10 -3.39 1.49
C MET A 18 3.50 -3.04 0.06
N THR A 19 3.58 -1.74 -0.26
CA THR A 19 4.00 -1.27 -1.59
C THR A 19 5.48 -1.47 -1.83
N LEU A 20 6.34 -1.34 -0.81
CA LEU A 20 7.76 -1.67 -0.89
C LEU A 20 7.98 -3.14 -1.28
N ILE A 21 7.33 -4.06 -0.58
CA ILE A 21 7.45 -5.50 -0.88
C ILE A 21 7.02 -5.79 -2.32
N MET A 22 5.87 -5.26 -2.76
CA MET A 22 5.37 -5.46 -4.13
C MET A 22 6.31 -4.85 -5.19
N ALA A 23 6.91 -3.69 -4.91
CA ALA A 23 7.88 -3.09 -5.82
C ALA A 23 9.16 -3.91 -5.95
N ILE A 24 9.69 -4.46 -4.84
CA ILE A 24 10.87 -5.31 -4.87
C ILE A 24 10.57 -6.59 -5.66
N VAL A 25 9.44 -7.25 -5.38
CA VAL A 25 9.01 -8.46 -6.09
C VAL A 25 8.80 -8.20 -7.58
N GLY A 26 8.14 -7.10 -7.94
CA GLY A 26 7.94 -6.70 -9.32
C GLY A 26 9.28 -6.48 -10.05
N LEU A 27 10.22 -5.78 -9.42
CA LEU A 27 11.52 -5.54 -10.02
C LEU A 27 12.33 -6.82 -10.18
N MET A 28 12.38 -7.68 -9.16
CA MET A 28 13.06 -8.97 -9.23
C MET A 28 12.50 -9.82 -10.37
N ARG A 29 11.17 -9.81 -10.57
CA ARG A 29 10.53 -10.59 -11.62
C ARG A 29 10.77 -10.04 -13.03
N THR A 30 10.86 -8.73 -13.18
CA THR A 30 10.91 -8.08 -14.52
C THR A 30 12.33 -7.78 -14.99
N TYR A 31 13.22 -7.36 -14.09
CA TYR A 31 14.54 -6.84 -14.44
C TYR A 31 15.70 -7.55 -13.72
N GLY A 32 15.43 -8.28 -12.63
CA GLY A 32 16.49 -8.84 -11.77
C GLY A 32 17.32 -7.76 -11.07
N PHE A 33 18.38 -8.17 -10.36
CA PHE A 33 19.30 -7.27 -9.64
C PHE A 33 20.47 -6.80 -10.54
N GLY A 34 20.17 -6.19 -11.69
CA GLY A 34 21.19 -5.62 -12.59
C GLY A 34 21.75 -4.28 -12.10
N GLU A 35 22.77 -3.74 -12.77
CA GLU A 35 23.22 -2.36 -12.57
C GLU A 35 22.01 -1.42 -12.78
N ASP A 36 21.75 -0.53 -11.82
CA ASP A 36 20.55 0.35 -11.73
C ASP A 36 19.25 -0.25 -11.20
N TRP A 37 19.24 -1.49 -10.68
CA TRP A 37 18.03 -2.07 -10.08
C TRP A 37 17.43 -1.17 -8.98
N PHE A 38 18.28 -0.57 -8.13
CA PHE A 38 17.85 0.29 -7.04
C PHE A 38 17.26 1.62 -7.55
N PHE A 39 17.82 2.22 -8.59
CA PHE A 39 17.28 3.46 -9.18
C PHE A 39 15.95 3.21 -9.91
N LYS A 40 15.84 2.09 -10.64
CA LYS A 40 14.58 1.67 -11.28
C LYS A 40 13.51 1.34 -10.24
N PHE A 41 13.91 0.72 -9.13
CA PHE A 41 13.07 0.46 -7.97
C PHE A 41 12.52 1.76 -7.41
N LEU A 42 13.40 2.69 -7.04
CA LEU A 42 13.01 3.94 -6.39
C LEU A 42 12.09 4.76 -7.29
N LYS A 43 12.43 4.89 -8.58
CA LYS A 43 11.61 5.59 -9.56
C LYS A 43 10.22 4.97 -9.69
N SER A 44 10.15 3.65 -9.86
CA SER A 44 8.87 2.93 -10.01
C SER A 44 8.05 3.02 -8.72
N TRP A 45 8.69 2.84 -7.56
CA TRP A 45 8.06 2.88 -6.25
C TRP A 45 7.49 4.27 -5.92
N THR A 46 8.26 5.33 -6.13
CA THR A 46 7.78 6.71 -5.91
C THR A 46 6.64 7.09 -6.85
N THR A 47 6.66 6.63 -8.10
CA THR A 47 5.59 6.92 -9.07
C THR A 47 4.28 6.23 -8.69
N MET A 48 4.34 5.04 -8.08
CA MET A 48 3.13 4.29 -7.69
C MET A 48 2.61 4.63 -6.28
N LEU A 49 3.43 5.19 -5.39
CA LEU A 49 2.99 5.64 -4.05
C LEU A 49 1.71 6.50 -4.06
N PRO A 50 1.60 7.57 -4.87
CA PRO A 50 0.39 8.39 -4.90
C PRO A 50 -0.85 7.60 -5.35
N VAL A 51 -0.69 6.70 -6.33
CA VAL A 51 -1.77 5.82 -6.80
C VAL A 51 -2.22 4.86 -5.70
N ALA A 52 -1.27 4.23 -5.00
CA ALA A 52 -1.53 3.32 -3.91
C ALA A 52 -2.25 4.01 -2.74
N TYR A 53 -1.88 5.24 -2.41
CA TYR A 53 -2.57 6.01 -1.37
C TYR A 53 -4.01 6.35 -1.75
N MET A 54 -4.25 6.81 -2.97
CA MET A 54 -5.61 7.06 -3.45
C MET A 54 -6.46 5.79 -3.39
N ALA A 55 -5.92 4.65 -3.85
CA ALA A 55 -6.60 3.36 -3.78
C ALA A 55 -6.89 2.94 -2.34
N ALA A 56 -5.93 3.07 -1.42
CA ALA A 56 -6.10 2.72 -0.01
C ALA A 56 -7.25 3.52 0.64
N PHE A 57 -7.36 4.82 0.35
CA PHE A 57 -8.44 5.65 0.88
C PHE A 57 -9.83 5.22 0.39
N ILE A 58 -9.94 4.66 -0.81
CA ILE A 58 -11.21 4.15 -1.36
C ILE A 58 -11.49 2.74 -0.83
N ILE A 59 -10.48 1.88 -0.78
CA ILE A 59 -10.64 0.46 -0.45
C ILE A 59 -10.89 0.27 1.05
N ILE A 60 -10.16 0.95 1.94
CA ILE A 60 -10.28 0.76 3.40
C ILE A 60 -11.71 0.95 3.93
N PRO A 61 -12.45 2.04 3.61
CA PRO A 61 -13.82 2.18 4.09
C PRO A 61 -14.76 1.12 3.51
N ASN A 62 -14.56 0.73 2.25
CA ASN A 62 -15.39 -0.28 1.59
C ASN A 62 -15.13 -1.69 2.15
N ALA A 63 -13.86 -2.07 2.32
CA ALA A 63 -13.45 -3.32 2.93
C ALA A 63 -13.99 -3.44 4.36
N ARG A 64 -13.96 -2.36 5.13
CA ARG A 64 -14.52 -2.34 6.48
C ARG A 64 -16.03 -2.56 6.49
N LYS A 65 -16.78 -1.91 5.57
CA LYS A 65 -18.22 -2.14 5.41
C LYS A 65 -18.54 -3.59 5.05
N ILE A 66 -17.73 -4.22 4.21
CA ILE A 66 -17.90 -5.63 3.83
C ILE A 66 -17.60 -6.55 5.02
N ALA A 67 -16.49 -6.31 5.73
CA ALA A 67 -16.11 -7.09 6.91
C ALA A 67 -17.17 -7.01 8.01
N GLU A 68 -17.72 -5.82 8.29
CA GLU A 68 -18.81 -5.65 9.24
C GLU A 68 -20.08 -6.41 8.80
N LYS A 69 -20.43 -6.40 7.51
CA LYS A 69 -21.56 -7.21 6.99
C LYS A 69 -21.34 -8.72 7.09
N LEU A 70 -20.10 -9.19 6.93
CA LEU A 70 -19.77 -10.60 7.06
C LEU A 70 -19.81 -11.06 8.52
N LEU A 71 -19.33 -10.22 9.45
CA LEU A 71 -19.34 -10.51 10.89
C LEU A 71 -20.75 -10.45 11.51
N ILE A 72 -21.70 -9.71 10.93
CA ILE A 72 -23.10 -9.66 11.40
C ILE A 72 -23.91 -10.91 10.94
N LYS A 73 -23.34 -11.76 10.09
CA LYS A 73 -24.02 -12.95 9.55
C LYS A 73 -23.83 -14.21 10.42
N GLU A 74 -23.13 -14.11 11.54
CA GLU A 74 -23.07 -15.14 12.60
C GLU A 74 -23.88 -14.70 13.83
#